data_AF-A0A9E2M2L0-F1
#
_entry.id   AF-A0A9E2M2L0-F1
#
_cell.length_a   1.000
_cell.length_b   1.000
_cell.length_c   1.000
_cell.angle_alpha   90.00
_cell.angle_beta   90.00
_cell.angle_gamma   90.00
#
_symmetry.space_group_name_H-M   'P 1'
#
loop_
_entity.id
_entity.type
_entity.pdbx_description
1 polymer ?
#
loop_
_entity_poly.entity_id
_entity_poly.type
_entity_poly.pdbx_seq_one_letter_code
_entity_poly.pdbx_strand_id
1 'polypeptide(L)'
;MNKLIAILWMLIVLISLNAFAQDTSDVAKKEDIEEVKSSLESVNETITDLKNTLDALKKIKISGYIQAQFQSADTAGIISYAGGNFPANVKSRFQVRRGRVKFMYDQDITQYVLQIDITQSGVAIKDAYAMIKEPWLRIFSLTGGVFDRPFGFEISYSSSMRESPE
;
A
#
# COMPACT_ATOMS: atom_id res chain seq x y z
N MET A 1 15.48 -82.73 16.48
CA MET A 1 14.57 -81.79 17.19
C MET A 1 15.19 -80.41 17.39
N ASN A 2 16.41 -80.28 17.91
CA ASN A 2 17.03 -78.97 18.21
C ASN A 2 17.22 -78.03 17.00
N LYS A 3 17.48 -78.56 15.79
CA LYS A 3 17.63 -77.73 14.58
C LYS A 3 16.33 -77.06 14.12
N LEU A 4 15.17 -77.71 14.30
CA LEU A 4 13.86 -77.12 13.95
C LEU A 4 13.46 -76.01 14.93
N ILE A 5 13.76 -76.20 16.21
CA ILE A 5 13.49 -75.20 17.27
C ILE A 5 14.35 -73.95 17.05
N ALA A 6 15.62 -74.11 16.65
CA ALA A 6 16.50 -72.99 16.32
C ALA A 6 15.99 -72.16 15.12
N ILE A 7 15.47 -72.81 14.08
CA ILE A 7 14.89 -72.13 12.90
C ILE A 7 13.63 -71.35 13.30
N LEU A 8 12.78 -71.91 14.16
CA LEU A 8 11.58 -71.23 14.64
C LEU A 8 11.91 -69.98 15.47
N TRP A 9 12.91 -70.06 16.36
CA TRP A 9 13.39 -68.90 17.10
C TRP A 9 13.99 -67.83 16.19
N MET A 10 14.74 -68.22 15.17
CA MET A 10 15.30 -67.29 14.19
C MET A 10 14.20 -66.57 13.40
N LEU A 11 13.12 -67.28 13.05
CA LEU A 11 11.96 -66.72 12.37
C LEU A 11 11.21 -65.71 13.25
N ILE A 12 11.02 -66.02 14.53
CA ILE A 12 10.38 -65.11 15.50
C ILE A 12 11.22 -63.83 15.69
N VAL A 13 12.54 -63.96 15.78
CA VAL A 13 13.45 -62.81 15.89
C VAL A 13 13.36 -61.94 14.62
N LEU A 14 13.36 -62.55 13.43
CA LEU A 14 13.19 -61.82 12.16
C LEU A 14 11.85 -61.09 12.07
N ILE A 15 10.76 -61.68 12.53
CA ILE A 15 9.44 -61.03 12.55
C ILE A 15 9.43 -59.85 13.53
N SER A 16 10.03 -60.01 14.71
CA SER A 16 10.09 -58.96 15.73
C SER A 16 10.94 -57.74 15.30
N LEU A 17 12.00 -57.95 14.50
CA LEU A 17 12.83 -56.88 13.96
C LEU A 17 12.07 -56.03 12.92
N ASN A 18 11.26 -56.67 12.08
CA ASN A 18 10.46 -55.96 11.07
C ASN A 18 9.35 -55.11 11.72
N ALA A 19 8.72 -55.60 12.79
CA ALA A 19 7.70 -54.84 13.52
C ALA A 19 8.29 -53.57 14.16
N PHE A 20 9.46 -53.68 14.80
CA PHE A 20 10.13 -52.54 15.44
C PHE A 20 10.60 -51.48 14.43
N ALA A 21 11.04 -51.90 13.25
CA ALA A 21 11.43 -51.02 12.15
C ALA A 21 10.24 -50.26 11.54
N GLN A 22 9.07 -50.91 11.47
CA GLN A 22 7.85 -50.29 10.97
C GLN A 22 7.34 -49.21 11.94
N ASP A 23 7.30 -49.51 13.25
CA ASP A 23 6.92 -48.55 14.29
C ASP A 23 7.83 -47.32 14.32
N THR A 24 9.16 -47.49 14.19
CA THR A 24 10.10 -46.36 14.11
C THR A 24 9.89 -45.51 12.86
N SER A 25 9.58 -46.13 11.71
CA SER A 25 9.28 -45.39 10.47
C SER A 25 7.97 -44.61 10.52
N ASP A 26 6.95 -45.14 11.21
CA ASP A 26 5.66 -44.48 11.36
C ASP A 26 5.68 -43.39 12.45
N VAL A 27 6.56 -43.51 13.45
CA VAL A 27 6.85 -42.42 14.40
C VAL A 27 7.60 -41.27 13.71
N ALA A 28 8.64 -41.56 12.94
CA ALA A 28 9.39 -40.54 12.18
C ALA A 28 8.48 -39.76 11.21
N LYS A 29 7.60 -40.45 10.46
CA LYS A 29 6.62 -39.78 9.58
C LYS A 29 5.62 -38.93 10.35
N LYS A 30 5.25 -39.29 11.58
CA LYS A 30 4.32 -38.51 12.41
C LYS A 30 4.99 -37.23 12.92
N GLU A 31 6.26 -37.30 13.33
CA GLU A 31 7.07 -36.13 13.70
C GLU A 31 7.19 -35.15 12.53
N ASP A 32 7.52 -35.64 11.32
CA ASP A 32 7.59 -34.81 10.11
C ASP A 32 6.24 -34.14 9.78
N ILE A 33 5.13 -34.86 9.94
CA ILE A 33 3.77 -34.32 9.72
C ILE A 33 3.42 -33.27 10.77
N GLU A 34 3.88 -33.43 12.01
CA GLU A 34 3.65 -32.48 13.11
C GLU A 34 4.49 -31.20 12.94
N GLU A 35 5.72 -31.32 12.45
CA GLU A 35 6.58 -30.19 12.06
C GLU A 35 5.99 -29.43 10.86
N VAL A 36 5.46 -30.13 9.86
CA VAL A 36 4.77 -29.51 8.72
C VAL A 36 3.49 -28.80 9.15
N LYS A 37 2.73 -29.37 10.10
CA LYS A 37 1.52 -28.73 10.66
C LYS A 37 1.85 -27.48 11.46
N SER A 38 2.87 -27.52 12.31
CA SER A 38 3.28 -26.34 13.09
C SER A 38 3.81 -25.23 12.18
N SER A 39 4.56 -25.59 11.12
CA SER A 39 4.99 -24.66 10.08
C SER A 39 3.80 -24.05 9.32
N LEU A 40 2.78 -24.86 9.01
CA LEU A 40 1.55 -24.38 8.35
C LEU A 40 0.75 -23.42 9.23
N GLU A 41 0.63 -23.70 10.53
CA GLU A 41 -0.01 -22.82 11.51
C GLU A 41 0.73 -21.48 11.62
N SER A 42 2.06 -21.52 11.71
CA SER A 42 2.89 -20.30 11.72
C SER A 42 2.75 -19.47 10.44
N VAL A 43 2.69 -20.14 9.28
CA VAL A 43 2.45 -19.46 7.99
C VAL A 43 1.05 -18.84 7.94
N ASN A 44 0.03 -19.53 8.45
CA ASN A 44 -1.34 -19.01 8.52
C ASN A 44 -1.45 -17.79 9.44
N GLU A 45 -0.75 -17.79 10.56
CA GLU A 45 -0.65 -16.65 11.47
C GLU A 45 0.01 -15.46 10.74
N THR A 46 1.16 -15.69 10.09
CA THR A 46 1.86 -14.66 9.30
C THR A 46 0.97 -14.10 8.19
N ILE A 47 0.22 -14.94 7.48
CA ILE A 47 -0.73 -14.50 6.44
C ILE A 47 -1.85 -13.66 7.04
N THR A 48 -2.33 -14.00 8.24
CA THR A 48 -3.38 -13.25 8.93
C THR A 48 -2.88 -11.87 9.36
N ASP A 49 -1.67 -11.79 9.90
CA ASP A 49 -1.03 -10.53 10.26
C ASP A 49 -0.75 -9.65 9.04
N LEU A 50 -0.29 -10.25 7.94
CA LEU A 50 -0.11 -9.56 6.67
C LEU A 50 -1.43 -9.03 6.12
N LYS A 51 -2.53 -9.80 6.20
CA LYS A 51 -3.87 -9.34 5.80
C LYS A 51 -4.33 -8.15 6.65
N ASN A 52 -4.19 -8.23 7.97
CA ASN A 52 -4.55 -7.15 8.88
C ASN A 52 -3.75 -5.87 8.58
N THR A 53 -2.46 -6.02 8.32
CA THR A 53 -1.57 -4.90 7.96
C THR A 53 -1.95 -4.31 6.60
N LEU A 54 -2.22 -5.17 5.60
CA LEU A 54 -2.64 -4.74 4.27
C LEU A 54 -3.97 -3.98 4.33
N ASP A 55 -4.93 -4.44 5.12
CA ASP A 55 -6.23 -3.78 5.26
C ASP A 55 -6.14 -2.47 6.03
N ALA A 56 -5.20 -2.33 6.97
CA ALA A 56 -4.86 -1.05 7.58
C ALA A 56 -4.22 -0.09 6.56
N LEU A 57 -3.28 -0.58 5.73
CA LEU A 57 -2.59 0.23 4.72
C LEU A 57 -3.51 0.67 3.58
N LYS A 58 -4.46 -0.17 3.14
CA LYS A 58 -5.43 0.19 2.09
C LYS A 58 -6.27 1.43 2.45
N LYS A 59 -6.48 1.69 3.75
CA LYS A 59 -7.21 2.87 4.24
C LYS A 59 -6.40 4.16 4.04
N ILE A 60 -5.07 4.08 4.00
CA ILE A 60 -4.18 5.24 3.84
C ILE A 60 -3.67 5.26 2.40
N LYS A 61 -4.13 6.24 1.61
CA LYS A 61 -3.66 6.46 0.24
C LYS A 61 -2.81 7.72 0.22
N ILE A 62 -1.53 7.56 -0.08
CA ILE A 62 -0.60 8.67 -0.30
C ILE A 62 -0.35 8.74 -1.79
N SER A 63 -0.63 9.89 -2.39
CA SER A 63 -0.41 10.16 -3.81
C SER A 63 0.20 11.53 -3.99
N GLY A 64 0.87 11.75 -5.11
CA GLY A 64 1.45 13.05 -5.38
C GLY A 64 2.11 13.10 -6.74
N TYR A 65 2.39 14.31 -7.21
CA TYR A 65 3.10 14.53 -8.46
C TYR A 65 3.91 15.82 -8.40
N ILE A 66 5.02 15.81 -9.12
CA ILE A 66 5.91 16.96 -9.29
C ILE A 66 5.88 17.35 -10.75
N GLN A 67 5.49 18.59 -11.03
CA GLN A 67 5.48 19.18 -12.36
C GLN A 67 6.57 20.25 -12.42
N ALA A 68 7.69 19.91 -13.04
CA ALA A 68 8.73 20.86 -13.39
C ALA A 68 8.41 21.52 -14.74
N GLN A 69 8.82 22.78 -14.89
CA GLN A 69 8.69 23.53 -16.12
C GLN A 69 9.93 24.39 -16.37
N PHE A 70 10.31 24.46 -17.63
CA PHE A 70 11.31 25.39 -18.12
C PHE A 70 10.61 26.56 -18.78
N GLN A 71 10.90 27.78 -18.33
CA GLN A 71 10.36 29.01 -18.93
C GLN A 71 11.51 29.79 -19.56
N SER A 72 11.31 30.21 -20.80
CA SER A 72 12.19 31.14 -21.51
C SER A 72 11.38 32.40 -21.81
N ALA A 73 11.84 33.53 -21.30
CA ALA A 73 11.30 34.85 -21.58
C ALA A 73 11.91 35.41 -22.89
N ASP A 74 11.31 36.45 -23.46
CA ASP A 74 11.85 37.12 -24.64
C ASP A 74 12.96 38.12 -24.27
N THR A 75 12.75 38.88 -23.19
CA THR A 75 13.71 39.83 -22.63
C THR A 75 14.13 39.42 -21.21
N ALA A 76 15.40 39.65 -20.87
CA ALA A 76 15.91 39.36 -19.54
C ALA A 76 15.26 40.26 -18.48
N GLY A 77 14.90 39.69 -17.32
CA GLY A 77 14.28 40.44 -16.22
C GLY A 77 12.81 40.84 -16.45
N ILE A 78 12.09 40.16 -17.35
CA ILE A 78 10.67 40.44 -17.61
C ILE A 78 9.80 40.18 -16.36
N ILE A 79 8.77 41.02 -16.18
CA ILE A 79 7.70 40.79 -15.21
C ILE A 79 6.86 39.63 -15.72
N SER A 80 6.80 38.53 -14.95
CA SER A 80 6.09 37.31 -15.33
C SER A 80 4.88 37.10 -14.44
N TYR A 81 3.71 36.87 -15.07
CA TYR A 81 2.46 36.59 -14.37
C TYR A 81 2.48 35.22 -13.66
N ALA A 82 3.24 34.24 -14.16
CA ALA A 82 3.23 32.87 -13.66
C ALA A 82 4.59 32.47 -13.07
N GLY A 83 4.71 32.51 -11.73
CA GLY A 83 5.89 32.08 -10.96
C GLY A 83 6.81 33.21 -10.48
N GLY A 84 6.35 34.47 -10.48
CA GLY A 84 7.13 35.63 -10.05
C GLY A 84 8.11 36.15 -11.11
N ASN A 85 8.77 37.28 -10.84
CA ASN A 85 9.61 38.00 -11.80
C ASN A 85 10.92 37.26 -12.11
N PHE A 86 11.40 37.39 -13.36
CA PHE A 86 12.73 36.91 -13.72
C PHE A 86 13.80 37.77 -13.03
N PRO A 87 14.88 37.18 -12.50
CA PRO A 87 16.02 37.95 -12.01
C PRO A 87 16.63 38.84 -13.11
N ALA A 88 17.25 39.94 -12.71
CA ALA A 88 17.93 40.83 -13.65
C ALA A 88 18.96 40.05 -14.50
N ASN A 89 18.96 40.28 -15.82
CA ASN A 89 19.82 39.61 -16.81
C ASN A 89 19.59 38.10 -17.01
N VAL A 90 18.52 37.51 -16.44
CA VAL A 90 18.17 36.11 -16.67
C VAL A 90 16.99 36.01 -17.64
N LYS A 91 17.18 35.27 -18.74
CA LYS A 91 16.18 35.04 -19.79
C LYS A 91 15.49 33.67 -19.67
N SER A 92 16.11 32.71 -18.98
CA SER A 92 15.57 31.36 -18.80
C SER A 92 15.60 30.93 -17.35
N ARG A 93 14.57 30.21 -16.90
CA ARG A 93 14.50 29.64 -15.56
C ARG A 93 13.87 28.26 -15.54
N PHE A 94 14.32 27.45 -14.60
CA PHE A 94 13.70 26.18 -14.26
C PHE A 94 12.92 26.35 -12.96
N GLN A 95 11.62 26.05 -12.99
CA GLN A 95 10.78 26.11 -11.80
C GLN A 95 9.90 24.88 -11.64
N VAL A 96 9.60 24.52 -10.40
CA VAL A 96 8.57 23.52 -10.10
C VAL A 96 7.23 24.24 -10.02
N ARG A 97 6.33 24.02 -11.00
CA ARG A 97 5.00 24.65 -11.05
C ARG A 97 4.10 24.10 -9.94
N ARG A 98 4.13 22.79 -9.74
CA ARG A 98 3.23 22.08 -8.82
C ARG A 98 4.00 20.94 -8.18
N GLY A 99 4.07 20.92 -6.85
CA GLY A 99 4.65 19.82 -6.09
C GLY A 99 3.59 19.32 -5.11
N ARG A 100 2.57 18.65 -5.63
CA ARG A 100 1.39 18.33 -4.85
C ARG A 100 1.55 16.96 -4.20
N VAL A 101 1.33 16.92 -2.89
CA VAL A 101 1.25 15.68 -2.11
C VAL A 101 -0.14 15.62 -1.49
N LYS A 102 -0.83 14.52 -1.72
CA LYS A 102 -2.19 14.25 -1.28
C LYS A 102 -2.20 13.02 -0.38
N PHE A 103 -2.56 13.26 0.88
CA PHE A 103 -2.84 12.24 1.87
C PHE A 103 -4.34 12.04 1.94
N MET A 104 -4.79 10.80 1.77
CA MET A 104 -6.19 10.43 1.91
C MET A 104 -6.30 9.30 2.92
N TYR A 105 -7.18 9.46 3.89
CA TYR A 105 -7.65 8.39 4.75
C TYR A 105 -9.07 8.05 4.35
N ASP A 106 -9.32 6.84 3.90
CA ASP A 106 -10.61 6.40 3.36
C ASP A 106 -11.11 5.20 4.17
N GLN A 107 -12.20 5.42 4.89
CA GLN A 107 -12.91 4.41 5.65
C GLN A 107 -14.39 4.45 5.27
N ASP A 108 -15.10 3.34 5.47
CA ASP A 108 -16.47 3.13 4.94
C ASP A 108 -17.43 4.29 5.23
N ILE A 109 -17.29 4.94 6.39
CA ILE A 109 -18.15 6.03 6.86
C ILE A 109 -17.45 7.38 6.78
N THR A 110 -16.12 7.44 6.90
CA THR A 110 -15.38 8.69 7.05
C THR A 110 -14.20 8.74 6.10
N GLN A 111 -14.05 9.87 5.42
CA GLN A 111 -12.93 10.14 4.54
C GLN A 111 -12.27 11.47 4.93
N TYR A 112 -10.94 11.46 5.08
CA TYR A 112 -10.15 12.66 5.31
C TYR A 112 -9.20 12.86 4.14
N VAL A 113 -9.08 14.09 3.66
CA VAL A 113 -8.20 14.44 2.54
C VAL A 113 -7.41 15.68 2.90
N LEU A 114 -6.09 15.58 2.80
CA LEU A 114 -5.15 16.67 2.95
C LEU A 114 -4.24 16.73 1.72
N GLN A 115 -4.27 17.85 1.01
CA GLN A 115 -3.45 18.10 -0.16
C GLN A 115 -2.61 19.35 0.06
N ILE A 116 -1.30 19.16 0.02
CA ILE A 116 -0.28 20.19 0.21
C ILE A 116 0.38 20.45 -1.13
N ASP A 117 0.56 21.72 -1.50
CA ASP A 117 1.29 22.17 -2.68
C ASP A 117 2.62 22.77 -2.23
N ILE A 118 3.71 22.11 -2.60
CA ILE A 118 5.07 22.49 -2.27
C ILE A 118 5.70 23.04 -3.55
N THR A 119 5.95 24.34 -3.57
CA THR A 119 6.60 25.02 -4.70
C THR A 119 7.78 25.83 -4.22
N GLN A 120 8.58 26.34 -5.17
CA GLN A 120 9.69 27.24 -4.83
C GLN A 120 9.23 28.54 -4.13
N SER A 121 7.95 28.91 -4.31
CA SER A 121 7.36 30.08 -3.67
C SER A 121 6.85 29.82 -2.24
N GLY A 122 6.86 28.55 -1.79
CA GLY A 122 6.45 28.16 -0.44
C GLY A 122 5.52 26.95 -0.42
N VAL A 123 5.00 26.67 0.78
CA VAL A 123 4.08 25.57 1.06
C VAL A 123 2.67 26.14 1.26
N ALA A 124 1.70 25.63 0.51
CA ALA A 124 0.30 26.02 0.62
C ALA A 124 -0.59 24.78 0.79
N ILE A 125 -1.69 24.92 1.55
CA ILE A 125 -2.71 23.88 1.66
C ILE A 125 -3.75 24.14 0.57
N LYS A 126 -3.99 23.14 -0.29
CA LYS A 126 -4.98 23.22 -1.38
C LYS A 126 -6.32 22.63 -0.94
N ASP A 127 -6.28 21.39 -0.47
CA ASP A 127 -7.46 20.71 0.07
C ASP A 127 -7.17 20.25 1.50
N ALA A 128 -8.12 20.48 2.40
CA ALA A 128 -8.13 19.95 3.75
C ALA A 128 -9.59 19.77 4.17
N TYR A 129 -10.17 18.61 3.88
CA TYR A 129 -11.56 18.33 4.20
C TYR A 129 -11.78 16.97 4.84
N ALA A 130 -12.84 16.89 5.62
CA ALA A 130 -13.41 15.67 6.14
C ALA A 130 -14.79 15.45 5.51
N MET A 131 -15.08 14.21 5.14
CA MET A 131 -16.35 13.79 4.56
C MET A 131 -16.90 12.65 5.38
N ILE A 132 -18.15 12.76 5.80
CA ILE A 132 -18.90 11.71 6.48
C ILE A 132 -19.98 11.22 5.51
N LYS A 133 -19.95 9.92 5.19
CA LYS A 133 -20.86 9.23 4.28
C LYS A 133 -21.90 8.48 5.09
N GLU A 134 -23.14 8.51 4.64
CA GLU A 134 -24.22 7.72 5.25
C GLU A 134 -24.02 6.22 4.88
N PRO A 135 -24.01 5.30 5.87
CA PRO A 135 -23.56 3.92 5.66
C PRO A 135 -24.55 3.00 4.93
N TRP A 136 -25.87 3.23 5.03
CA TRP A 136 -26.87 2.30 4.50
C TRP A 136 -27.29 2.58 3.06
N LEU A 137 -27.71 3.81 2.77
CA LEU A 137 -28.25 4.23 1.49
C LEU A 137 -27.17 4.88 0.60
N ARG A 138 -26.08 5.39 1.18
CA ARG A 138 -24.96 6.05 0.46
C ARG A 138 -25.40 7.21 -0.44
N ILE A 139 -26.59 7.75 -0.20
CA ILE A 139 -27.20 8.85 -0.97
C ILE A 139 -26.79 10.23 -0.47
N PHE A 140 -26.27 10.31 0.76
CA PHE A 140 -25.93 11.56 1.41
C PHE A 140 -24.50 11.51 1.95
N SER A 141 -23.78 12.61 1.73
CA SER A 141 -22.48 12.85 2.35
C SER A 141 -22.39 14.30 2.82
N LEU A 142 -21.84 14.47 4.03
CA LEU A 142 -21.56 15.77 4.61
C LEU A 142 -20.07 16.01 4.50
N THR A 143 -19.67 17.07 3.78
CA THR A 143 -18.26 17.45 3.64
C THR A 143 -18.02 18.78 4.33
N GLY A 144 -16.99 18.85 5.18
CA GLY A 144 -16.59 20.05 5.90
C GLY A 144 -15.08 20.27 5.79
N GLY A 145 -14.68 21.53 5.57
CA GLY A 145 -13.27 21.94 5.52
C GLY A 145 -12.98 22.88 4.36
N VAL A 146 -11.71 22.89 3.95
CA VAL A 146 -11.23 23.62 2.78
C VAL A 146 -11.23 22.65 1.60
N PHE A 147 -12.10 22.87 0.63
CA PHE A 147 -12.17 22.09 -0.58
C PHE A 147 -12.57 22.99 -1.75
N ASP A 148 -12.13 22.63 -2.94
CA ASP A 148 -12.53 23.33 -4.16
C ASP A 148 -14.06 23.22 -4.34
N ARG A 149 -14.74 24.37 -4.48
CA ARG A 149 -16.18 24.38 -4.71
C ARG A 149 -16.45 23.74 -6.07
N PRO A 150 -17.30 22.69 -6.15
CA PRO A 150 -17.60 22.03 -7.41
C PRO A 150 -18.55 22.91 -8.24
N PHE A 151 -18.00 23.95 -8.87
CA PHE A 151 -18.72 24.85 -9.75
C PHE A 151 -18.17 24.73 -11.18
N GLY A 152 -18.95 24.15 -12.09
CA GLY A 152 -18.51 23.87 -13.46
C GLY A 152 -17.95 22.45 -13.63
N PHE A 153 -17.71 22.06 -14.88
CA PHE A 153 -17.43 20.67 -15.26
C PHE A 153 -15.95 20.23 -15.06
N GLU A 154 -15.01 21.16 -14.93
CA GLU A 154 -13.57 20.86 -14.89
C GLU A 154 -12.99 20.80 -13.46
N ILE A 155 -13.60 21.50 -12.50
CA ILE A 155 -13.05 21.62 -11.13
C ILE A 155 -13.15 20.28 -10.37
N SER A 156 -14.15 19.45 -10.69
CA SER A 156 -14.28 18.11 -10.11
C SER A 156 -13.20 17.13 -10.60
N TYR A 157 -12.53 17.44 -11.71
CA TYR A 157 -11.56 16.54 -12.33
C TYR A 157 -10.20 16.61 -11.61
N SER A 158 -9.53 15.45 -11.51
CA SER A 158 -8.17 15.37 -10.97
C SER A 158 -7.26 16.36 -11.69
N SER A 159 -6.48 17.14 -10.93
CA SER A 159 -5.61 18.17 -11.48
C SER A 159 -4.51 17.66 -12.41
N SER A 160 -4.30 16.34 -12.50
CA SER A 160 -3.41 15.72 -13.50
C SER A 160 -4.05 15.53 -14.87
N MET A 161 -5.39 15.54 -14.94
CA MET A 161 -6.17 15.27 -16.15
C MET A 161 -6.89 16.53 -16.68
N ARG A 162 -6.68 17.69 -16.06
CA ARG A 162 -7.24 18.95 -16.55
C ARG A 162 -6.42 19.45 -17.74
N GLU A 163 -7.07 19.60 -18.89
CA GLU A 163 -6.50 20.11 -20.15
C GLU A 163 -6.18 21.61 -20.07
N SER A 164 -6.99 22.36 -19.30
CA SER A 164 -6.86 23.80 -19.09
C SER A 164 -5.94 24.10 -17.89
N PRO A 165 -4.92 24.97 -18.06
CA PRO A 165 -4.17 25.48 -16.92
C PRO A 165 -5.05 26.42 -16.07
N GLU A 166 -5.25 26.06 -14.80
CA GLU A 166 -5.58 27.03 -13.74
C GLU A 166 -4.57 28.19 -13.69
#